data_AF-A0A9P2WQN1-F1
#
_entry.id   AF-A0A9P2WQN1-F1
#
_cell.length_a   1.000
_cell.length_b   1.000
_cell.length_c   1.000
_cell.angle_alpha   90.00
_cell.angle_beta   90.00
_cell.angle_gamma   90.00
#
_symmetry.space_group_name_H-M   'P 1'
#
loop_
_entity.id
_entity.type
_entity.pdbx_description
1 polymer ?
#
loop_
_entity_poly.entity_id
_entity_poly.type
_entity_poly.pdbx_seq_one_letter_code
_entity_poly.pdbx_strand_id
1 'polypeptide(L)'
;MSDYIPPAALPEHVLQRPDVQEALAQRDFGKLFYLTRKWAGISYSKIAASCGIKPERVGRLARGDGAVTTYDKILQICDGMRIPGHFLGLLPRPWEKQPDQVGDPAP
;
A
#
# COMPACT_ATOMS: atom_id res chain seq x y z
N MET A 1 17.89 -9.55 4.58
CA MET A 1 17.22 -10.52 3.69
C MET A 1 16.10 -9.79 2.94
N SER A 2 16.32 -9.62 1.64
CA SER A 2 15.46 -9.05 0.58
C SER A 2 14.76 -7.71 0.83
N ASP A 3 15.37 -6.65 0.26
CA ASP A 3 14.77 -5.35 -0.06
C ASP A 3 13.72 -5.51 -1.18
N TYR A 4 12.70 -6.36 -0.94
CA TYR A 4 11.65 -6.60 -1.93
C TYR A 4 10.68 -5.42 -1.88
N ILE A 5 10.87 -4.47 -2.79
CA ILE A 5 9.89 -3.43 -3.08
C ILE A 5 8.76 -4.10 -3.87
N PRO A 6 7.55 -4.24 -3.30
CA PRO A 6 6.45 -4.84 -4.03
C PRO A 6 6.16 -4.02 -5.30
N PRO A 7 5.84 -4.66 -6.43
CA PRO A 7 5.52 -3.97 -7.67
C PRO A 7 4.22 -3.15 -7.61
N ALA A 8 3.47 -3.25 -6.50
CA ALA A 8 2.33 -2.40 -6.17
C ALA A 8 2.64 -1.31 -5.13
N ALA A 9 3.91 -1.10 -4.78
CA ALA A 9 4.30 0.00 -3.90
C ALA A 9 3.79 1.31 -4.49
N LEU A 10 3.07 2.10 -3.69
CA LEU A 10 2.65 3.42 -4.15
C LEU A 10 3.88 4.32 -4.27
N PRO A 11 4.09 4.97 -5.42
CA PRO A 11 5.13 5.97 -5.55
C PRO A 11 4.74 7.24 -4.79
N GLU A 12 5.73 7.98 -4.29
CA GLU A 12 5.53 9.14 -3.41
C GLU A 12 4.61 10.21 -4.02
N HIS A 13 4.74 10.48 -5.33
CA HIS A 13 3.89 11.45 -6.03
C HIS A 13 2.40 11.08 -6.03
N VAL A 14 2.06 9.79 -5.85
CA VAL A 14 0.66 9.32 -5.71
C VAL A 14 0.24 9.40 -4.25
N LEU A 15 1.12 9.02 -3.32
CA LEU A 15 0.89 9.12 -1.87
C LEU A 15 0.64 10.56 -1.41
N GLN A 16 1.35 11.53 -1.97
CA GLN A 16 1.17 12.96 -1.66
C GLN A 16 -0.14 13.56 -2.20
N ARG A 17 -0.93 12.82 -2.99
CA ARG A 17 -2.20 13.35 -3.53
C ARG A 17 -3.28 13.37 -2.45
N PRO A 18 -4.07 14.45 -2.35
CA PRO A 18 -5.13 14.56 -1.37
C PRO A 18 -6.16 13.43 -1.50
N ASP A 19 -6.52 13.04 -2.73
CA ASP A 19 -7.47 11.95 -2.98
C ASP A 19 -7.02 10.62 -2.37
N VAL A 20 -5.70 10.36 -2.40
CA VAL A 20 -5.08 9.12 -1.88
C VAL A 20 -5.00 9.20 -0.37
N GLN A 21 -4.58 10.35 0.18
CA GLN A 21 -4.57 10.57 1.63
C GLN A 21 -5.96 10.42 2.24
N GLU A 22 -7.00 10.95 1.59
CA GLU A 22 -8.38 10.79 2.04
C GLU A 22 -8.82 9.32 2.01
N ALA A 23 -8.51 8.58 0.93
CA ALA A 23 -8.82 7.16 0.85
C ALA A 23 -8.11 6.36 1.95
N LEU A 24 -6.86 6.71 2.28
CA LEU A 24 -6.09 6.11 3.36
C LEU A 24 -6.67 6.44 4.74
N ALA A 25 -7.04 7.70 4.97
CA ALA A 25 -7.65 8.15 6.20
C ALA A 25 -9.00 7.46 6.47
N GLN A 26 -9.81 7.29 5.42
CA GLN A 26 -11.09 6.57 5.48
C GLN A 26 -10.93 5.05 5.48
N ARG A 27 -9.70 4.53 5.36
CA ARG A 27 -9.39 3.09 5.20
C ARG A 27 -10.19 2.45 4.06
N ASP A 28 -10.42 3.23 3.01
CA ASP A 28 -11.12 2.81 1.81
C ASP A 28 -10.13 2.18 0.81
N PHE A 29 -9.89 0.89 1.00
CA PHE A 29 -9.01 0.11 0.12
C PHE A 29 -9.54 0.01 -1.31
N GLY A 30 -10.86 0.08 -1.50
CA GLY A 30 -11.47 0.06 -2.83
C GLY A 30 -11.06 1.30 -3.62
N LYS A 31 -11.31 2.48 -3.04
CA LYS A 31 -10.90 3.76 -3.61
C LYS A 31 -9.38 3.83 -3.78
N LEU A 32 -8.61 3.29 -2.83
CA LEU A 32 -7.16 3.21 -2.94
C LEU A 32 -6.70 2.41 -4.17
N PHE A 33 -7.28 1.23 -4.44
CA PHE A 33 -6.92 0.43 -5.62
C PHE A 33 -7.24 1.15 -6.92
N TYR A 34 -8.38 1.83 -6.98
CA TYR A 34 -8.76 2.65 -8.12
C TYR A 34 -7.76 3.79 -8.35
N LEU A 35 -7.42 4.55 -7.30
CA LEU A 35 -6.47 5.65 -7.37
C LEU A 35 -5.06 5.19 -7.71
N THR A 36 -4.62 4.06 -7.16
CA THR A 36 -3.32 3.44 -7.47
C THR A 36 -3.24 3.09 -8.95
N ARG A 37 -4.29 2.48 -9.51
CA ARG A 37 -4.33 2.20 -10.94
C ARG A 37 -4.32 3.47 -11.78
N LYS A 38 -5.11 4.47 -11.37
CA LYS A 38 -5.30 5.73 -12.10
C LYS A 38 -4.03 6.59 -12.11
N TRP A 39 -3.34 6.68 -10.98
CA TRP A 39 -2.20 7.59 -10.80
C TRP A 39 -0.84 6.90 -10.88
N ALA A 40 -0.69 5.70 -10.31
CA ALA A 40 0.57 4.95 -10.36
C ALA A 40 0.69 4.06 -11.62
N GLY A 41 -0.38 3.91 -12.41
CA GLY A 41 -0.40 3.04 -13.59
C GLY A 41 -0.34 1.55 -13.26
N ILE A 42 -0.54 1.17 -12.00
CA ILE A 42 -0.41 -0.21 -11.52
C ILE A 42 -1.70 -0.97 -11.80
N SER A 43 -1.61 -2.10 -12.49
CA SER A 43 -2.80 -2.91 -12.80
C SER A 43 -3.31 -3.68 -11.59
N TYR A 44 -4.62 -3.96 -11.54
CA TYR A 44 -5.24 -4.70 -10.44
C TYR A 44 -4.59 -6.06 -10.20
N SER A 45 -4.05 -6.72 -11.23
CA SER A 45 -3.29 -7.97 -11.08
C SER A 45 -1.98 -7.80 -10.30
N LYS A 46 -1.26 -6.68 -10.50
CA LYS A 46 -0.04 -6.38 -9.73
C LYS A 46 -0.37 -6.03 -8.28
N ILE A 47 -1.43 -5.25 -8.07
CA ILE A 47 -1.97 -4.93 -6.74
C ILE A 47 -2.36 -6.22 -6.01
N ALA A 48 -3.15 -7.07 -6.67
CA ALA A 48 -3.55 -8.38 -6.17
C ALA A 48 -2.36 -9.26 -5.78
N ALA A 49 -1.35 -9.37 -6.66
CA ALA A 49 -0.15 -10.17 -6.40
C ALA A 49 0.62 -9.66 -5.17
N SER A 50 0.74 -8.34 -5.02
CA SER A 50 1.50 -7.75 -3.91
C SER A 50 0.74 -7.79 -2.59
N CYS A 51 -0.57 -7.56 -2.63
CA CYS A 51 -1.46 -7.64 -1.47
C CYS A 51 -1.89 -9.08 -1.13
N GLY A 52 -1.47 -10.09 -1.90
CA GLY A 52 -1.89 -11.49 -1.77
C GLY A 52 -3.41 -11.70 -1.81
N ILE A 53 -4.12 -10.91 -2.61
CA ILE A 53 -5.56 -11.04 -2.85
C ILE A 53 -5.82 -11.48 -4.29
N LYS A 54 -6.99 -12.04 -4.57
CA LYS A 54 -7.38 -12.36 -5.96
C LYS A 54 -7.64 -11.08 -6.77
N PRO A 55 -7.21 -10.99 -8.04
CA PRO A 55 -7.45 -9.82 -8.90
C PRO A 55 -8.93 -9.50 -9.11
N GLU A 56 -9.80 -10.53 -9.17
CA GLU A 56 -11.25 -10.34 -9.21
C GLU A 56 -11.79 -9.63 -7.97
N ARG A 57 -11.20 -9.89 -6.80
CA ARG A 57 -11.60 -9.22 -5.55
C ARG A 57 -11.15 -7.78 -5.53
N VAL A 58 -9.93 -7.49 -6.01
CA VAL A 58 -9.43 -6.11 -6.15
C VAL A 58 -10.35 -5.29 -7.06
N GLY A 59 -10.75 -5.85 -8.22
CA GLY A 59 -11.65 -5.18 -9.16
C GLY A 59 -13.08 -4.98 -8.63
N ARG A 60 -13.57 -5.84 -7.73
CA ARG A 60 -14.85 -5.66 -7.03
C ARG A 60 -14.76 -4.57 -5.96
N LEU A 61 -13.74 -4.63 -5.10
CA LEU A 61 -13.47 -3.61 -4.08
C LEU A 61 -13.32 -2.22 -4.73
N ALA A 62 -12.58 -2.12 -5.85
CA ALA A 62 -12.40 -0.86 -6.58
C ALA A 62 -13.70 -0.29 -7.19
N ARG A 63 -14.73 -1.12 -7.38
CA ARG A 63 -16.07 -0.69 -7.82
C ARG A 63 -17.02 -0.39 -6.66
N GLY A 64 -16.56 -0.53 -5.41
CA GLY A 64 -17.40 -0.44 -4.21
C GLY A 64 -18.18 -1.72 -3.89
N ASP A 65 -17.93 -2.81 -4.61
CA ASP A 65 -18.57 -4.10 -4.39
C ASP A 65 -17.82 -4.89 -3.30
N GLY A 66 -17.97 -4.42 -2.07
CA GLY A 66 -17.43 -5.03 -0.85
C GLY A 66 -16.40 -4.18 -0.12
N ALA A 67 -16.09 -4.58 1.12
CA ALA A 67 -15.08 -3.95 1.96
C ALA A 67 -14.14 -5.02 2.57
N VAL A 68 -12.97 -4.58 3.01
CA VAL A 68 -12.04 -5.42 3.76
C VAL A 68 -12.33 -5.21 5.24
N THR A 69 -13.05 -6.14 5.85
CA THR A 69 -13.47 -6.05 7.26
C THR A 69 -12.52 -6.77 8.21
N THR A 70 -11.66 -7.65 7.70
CA THR A 70 -10.71 -8.42 8.50
C THR A 70 -9.41 -7.65 8.68
N TYR A 71 -9.03 -7.39 9.94
CA TYR A 71 -7.79 -6.68 10.27
C TYR A 71 -6.54 -7.31 9.64
N ASP A 72 -6.45 -8.64 9.65
CA ASP A 72 -5.34 -9.37 9.04
C ASP A 72 -5.18 -9.05 7.54
N LYS A 73 -6.29 -8.98 6.81
CA LYS A 73 -6.29 -8.57 5.39
C LYS A 73 -5.94 -7.11 5.21
N ILE A 74 -6.36 -6.25 6.14
CA ILE A 74 -5.99 -4.82 6.10
C ILE A 74 -4.48 -4.70 6.23
N LEU A 75 -3.85 -5.38 7.19
CA LEU A 75 -2.40 -5.41 7.35
C LEU A 75 -1.72 -5.93 6.09
N GLN A 76 -2.20 -7.04 5.54
CA GLN A 76 -1.66 -7.64 4.31
C GLN A 76 -1.70 -6.68 3.11
N ILE A 77 -2.77 -5.89 2.98
CA ILE A 77 -2.89 -4.88 1.91
C ILE A 77 -1.91 -3.72 2.15
N CYS A 78 -1.85 -3.23 3.39
CA CYS A 78 -0.92 -2.17 3.76
C CYS A 78 0.54 -2.57 3.53
N ASP A 79 0.90 -3.81 3.86
CA ASP A 79 2.24 -4.37 3.59
C ASP A 79 2.48 -4.57 2.09
N GLY A 80 1.50 -5.11 1.36
CA GLY A 80 1.61 -5.35 -0.09
C GLY A 80 1.73 -4.07 -0.93
N MET A 81 1.19 -2.97 -0.45
CA MET A 81 1.26 -1.66 -1.13
C MET A 81 2.32 -0.73 -0.54
N ARG A 82 3.04 -1.17 0.51
CA ARG A 82 3.93 -0.32 1.30
C ARG A 82 3.28 1.03 1.63
N ILE A 83 2.14 0.97 2.33
CA ILE A 83 1.41 2.18 2.73
C ILE A 83 1.98 2.73 4.05
N PRO A 84 2.59 3.92 4.05
CA PRO A 84 3.27 4.45 5.23
C PRO A 84 2.25 4.73 6.34
N GLY A 85 2.58 4.34 7.57
CA GLY A 85 1.71 4.48 8.74
C GLY A 85 1.32 5.94 9.00
N HIS A 86 2.22 6.89 8.71
CA HIS A 86 1.95 8.30 8.90
C HIS A 86 0.73 8.82 8.10
N PHE A 87 0.43 8.23 6.94
CA PHE A 87 -0.77 8.58 6.17
C PHE A 87 -2.07 8.00 6.75
N LEU A 88 -2.00 6.96 7.57
CA LEU A 88 -3.14 6.36 8.28
C LEU A 88 -3.30 6.90 9.71
N GLY A 89 -2.49 7.89 10.12
CA GLY A 89 -2.40 8.33 11.51
C GLY A 89 -1.82 7.26 12.44
N LEU A 90 -1.08 6.31 11.89
CA LEU A 90 -0.37 5.25 12.61
C LEU A 90 1.09 5.63 12.81
N LEU A 91 1.71 5.01 13.83
CA LEU A 91 3.16 5.11 14.03
C LEU A 91 3.91 4.60 12.78
N PRO A 92 5.08 5.19 12.46
CA PRO A 92 5.88 4.77 11.32
C PRO A 92 6.19 3.27 11.41
N ARG A 93 5.88 2.54 10.33
CA ARG A 93 6.10 1.10 10.24
C ARG A 93 7.59 0.79 10.07
N PRO A 94 8.08 -0.37 10.53
CA PRO A 94 9.49 -0.71 10.52
C PRO A 94 10.13 -0.72 9.11
N TRP A 95 9.34 -0.86 8.05
CA TRP A 95 9.83 -0.77 6.67
C TRP A 95 9.86 0.66 6.11
N GLU A 96 9.20 1.65 6.73
CA GLU A 96 9.35 3.08 6.38
C GLU A 96 10.72 3.61 6.80
N LYS A 97 11.33 2.98 7.81
CA LYS A 97 12.78 3.09 8.03
C LYS A 97 13.48 2.28 6.95
N GLN A 98 13.55 2.81 5.73
CA GLN A 98 14.46 2.23 4.75
C GLN A 98 15.90 2.36 5.31
N PRO A 99 16.73 1.31 5.19
CA PRO A 99 18.10 1.36 5.62
C PRO A 99 18.88 2.17 4.59
N ASP A 100 19.15 3.43 4.89
CA ASP A 100 20.34 4.05 4.33
C ASP A 100 21.25 4.44 5.49
N GLN A 101 22.41 3.77 5.53
CA GLN A 101 23.61 4.09 6.30
C GLN A 101 23.56 3.94 7.85
N VAL A 102 23.98 2.77 8.34
CA VAL A 102 25.14 2.77 9.27
C VAL A 102 26.15 1.81 8.66
N GLY A 103 26.96 2.37 7.76
CA GLY A 103 28.36 2.01 7.79
C GLY A 103 28.92 2.64 9.06
N ASP A 104 29.31 1.81 10.01
CA ASP A 104 30.43 2.13 10.89
C ASP A 104 31.26 0.84 11.01
N PRO A 105 32.43 0.78 10.36
CA PRO A 105 33.40 -0.26 10.64
C PRO A 105 34.19 0.11 11.92
N ALA A 106 34.31 -0.88 12.80
CA ALA A 106 35.34 -1.00 13.86
C ALA A 106 35.06 -0.26 15.18
N PRO A 107 35.77 -0.53 16.31
CA PRO A 107 37.07 -1.22 16.46
C PRO A 107 37.00 -2.74 16.66
#